data_AF-A0A432SC91-F1
#
_entry.id   AF-A0A432SC91-F1
#
_cell.length_a   1.000
_cell.length_b   1.000
_cell.length_c   1.000
_cell.angle_alpha   90.00
_cell.angle_beta   90.00
_cell.angle_gamma   90.00
#
_symmetry.space_group_name_H-M   'P 1'
#
loop_
_entity.id
_entity.type
_entity.pdbx_description
1 polymer ?
#
loop_
_entity_poly.entity_id
_entity_poly.type
_entity_poly.pdbx_seq_one_letter_code
_entity_poly.pdbx_strand_id
1 'polypeptide(L)'
;MGMLRRMYERYRSHMILFLLLHPTFYFTIYLAMITDYRAEILVVLLVKTFDIATKIIIMTQVFDKREVSRELSQILHAPLHGVMPYMGMLLYTPLIFMGLT
;
A
#
# COMPACT_ATOMS: atom_id res chain seq x y z
N MET A 1 -10.49 5.45 -12.31
CA MET A 1 -9.61 6.57 -12.73
C MET A 1 -9.60 7.75 -11.75
N GLY A 2 -10.76 8.30 -11.32
CA GLY A 2 -10.79 9.53 -10.50
C GLY A 2 -10.03 9.47 -9.16
N MET A 3 -10.08 8.35 -8.44
CA MET A 3 -9.32 8.17 -7.19
C MET A 3 -7.80 8.17 -7.44
N LEU A 4 -7.33 7.41 -8.43
CA LEU A 4 -5.92 7.31 -8.79
C LEU A 4 -5.35 8.67 -9.23
N ARG A 5 -6.15 9.46 -9.96
CA ARG A 5 -5.77 10.83 -10.36
C ARG A 5 -5.56 11.75 -9.16
N ARG A 6 -6.48 11.74 -8.19
CA ARG A 6 -6.33 12.55 -6.96
C ARG A 6 -5.10 12.15 -6.14
N MET A 7 -4.81 10.84 -6.08
CA MET A 7 -3.59 10.33 -5.44
C MET A 7 -2.34 10.83 -6.16
N TYR A 8 -2.33 10.76 -7.49
CA TYR A 8 -1.22 11.23 -8.30
C TYR A 8 -1.00 12.76 -8.19
N GLU A 9 -2.06 13.56 -8.22
CA GLU A 9 -1.96 15.03 -8.02
C GLU A 9 -1.31 15.37 -6.67
N ARG A 10 -1.64 14.60 -5.63
CA ARG A 10 -1.03 14.78 -4.29
C ARG A 10 0.41 14.30 -4.24
N TYR A 11 0.71 13.16 -4.86
CA TYR A 11 2.09 12.65 -5.01
C TYR A 11 2.98 13.64 -5.74
N ARG A 12 2.51 14.18 -6.89
CA ARG A 12 3.26 15.15 -7.71
C ARG A 12 3.49 16.46 -6.99
N SER A 13 2.52 16.92 -6.21
CA SER A 13 2.63 18.17 -5.45
C SER A 13 3.59 18.03 -4.28
N HIS A 14 3.46 16.98 -3.46
CA HIS A 14 4.27 16.77 -2.26
C HIS A 14 4.46 15.28 -1.95
N MET A 15 5.62 14.73 -2.31
CA MET A 15 5.95 13.32 -2.05
C MET A 15 5.92 12.97 -0.55
N ILE A 16 6.41 13.87 0.32
CA ILE A 16 6.40 13.65 1.78
C ILE A 16 4.97 13.56 2.31
N LEU A 17 4.07 14.45 1.86
CA LEU A 17 2.67 14.42 2.24
C LEU A 17 1.98 13.13 1.80
N PHE A 18 2.35 12.61 0.62
CA PHE A 18 1.85 11.33 0.14
C PHE A 18 2.28 10.16 1.03
N LEU A 19 3.54 10.13 1.48
CA LEU A 19 4.03 9.12 2.43
C LEU A 19 3.30 9.23 3.78
N LEU A 20 3.14 10.44 4.31
CA LEU A 20 2.44 10.69 5.58
C LEU A 20 0.97 10.21 5.60
N LEU A 21 0.33 10.12 4.44
CA LEU A 21 -1.04 9.61 4.30
C LEU A 21 -1.17 8.09 4.51
N HIS A 22 -0.10 7.38 4.83
CA HIS A 22 -0.10 5.95 5.12
C HIS A 22 0.08 5.71 6.63
N PRO A 23 -0.91 6.05 7.48
CA PRO A 23 -0.76 5.94 8.95
C PRO A 23 -0.44 4.51 9.38
N THR A 24 -0.97 3.51 8.67
CA THR A 24 -0.68 2.09 8.97
C THR A 24 0.78 1.70 8.74
N PHE A 25 1.52 2.38 7.87
CA PHE A 25 2.95 2.13 7.68
C PHE A 25 3.75 2.57 8.91
N TYR A 26 3.51 3.78 9.40
CA TYR A 26 4.13 4.30 10.62
C TYR A 26 3.73 3.50 11.87
N PHE A 27 2.46 3.07 11.93
CA PHE A 27 2.01 2.17 12.99
C PHE A 27 2.78 0.85 12.98
N THR A 28 3.04 0.26 11.82
CA THR A 28 3.85 -0.97 11.74
C THR A 28 5.31 -0.73 12.12
N ILE A 29 5.90 0.43 11.80
CA ILE A 29 7.24 0.80 12.30
C ILE A 29 7.24 0.85 13.82
N TYR A 30 6.25 1.52 14.42
CA TYR A 30 6.11 1.56 15.87
C TYR A 30 5.96 0.16 16.48
N LEU A 31 5.12 -0.69 15.88
CA LEU A 31 5.00 -2.09 16.31
C LEU A 31 6.35 -2.82 16.24
N ALA A 32 7.09 -2.67 15.15
CA ALA A 32 8.40 -3.31 15.01
C ALA A 32 9.37 -2.89 16.13
N MET A 33 9.34 -1.62 16.55
CA MET A 33 10.19 -1.13 17.63
C MET A 33 9.80 -1.72 18.99
N ILE A 34 8.51 -1.82 19.31
CA ILE A 34 8.05 -2.35 20.60
C ILE A 34 8.13 -3.88 20.68
N THR A 35 8.13 -4.57 19.54
CA THR A 35 8.28 -6.03 19.45
C THR A 35 9.72 -6.45 19.15
N ASP A 36 10.71 -5.59 19.40
CA ASP A 36 12.14 -5.88 19.17
C ASP A 36 12.44 -6.49 17.78
N TYR A 37 11.83 -5.90 16.74
CA TYR A 37 12.01 -6.25 15.33
C TYR A 37 11.68 -7.71 14.98
N ARG A 38 10.71 -8.32 15.67
CA ARG A 38 10.19 -9.64 15.34
C ARG A 38 9.82 -9.81 13.85
N ALA A 39 10.16 -10.98 13.33
CA ALA A 39 10.07 -11.31 11.90
C ALA A 39 8.65 -11.14 11.34
N GLU A 40 7.62 -11.50 12.12
CA GLU A 40 6.22 -11.39 11.71
C GLU A 40 5.82 -9.93 11.45
N ILE A 41 6.26 -9.02 12.32
CA ILE A 41 6.00 -7.58 12.19
C ILE A 41 6.83 -6.98 11.06
N LEU A 42 8.06 -7.46 10.86
CA LEU A 42 8.89 -7.06 9.70
C LEU A 42 8.25 -7.48 8.37
N VAL A 43 7.62 -8.65 8.30
CA VAL A 43 6.84 -9.06 7.12
C VAL A 43 5.70 -8.09 6.86
N VAL A 44 4.94 -7.69 7.90
CA VAL A 44 3.89 -6.67 7.75
C VAL A 44 4.46 -5.36 7.23
N LEU A 45 5.62 -4.92 7.75
CA LEU A 45 6.28 -3.68 7.33
C LEU A 45 6.71 -3.74 5.85
N LEU A 46 7.28 -4.88 5.43
CA LEU A 46 7.66 -5.11 4.03
C LEU A 46 6.43 -5.07 3.12
N VAL A 47 5.36 -5.77 3.47
CA VAL A 47 4.12 -5.75 2.67
C VAL A 47 3.57 -4.32 2.55
N LYS A 48 3.59 -3.54 3.63
CA LYS A 48 3.19 -2.12 3.58
C LYS A 48 4.10 -1.28 2.69
N THR A 49 5.40 -1.56 2.71
CA THR A 49 6.37 -0.89 1.83
C THR A 49 6.06 -1.21 0.36
N PHE A 50 5.83 -2.48 0.04
CA PHE A 50 5.44 -2.92 -1.30
C PHE A 50 4.11 -2.30 -1.75
N ASP A 51 3.11 -2.18 -0.88
CA ASP A 51 1.83 -1.53 -1.20
C ASP A 51 2.04 -0.06 -1.63
N ILE A 52 2.83 0.70 -0.88
CA ILE A 52 3.15 2.10 -1.19
C ILE A 52 3.95 2.20 -2.49
N ALA A 53 5.02 1.40 -2.61
CA ALA A 53 5.88 1.40 -3.79
C ALA A 53 5.10 1.06 -5.06
N THR A 54 4.25 0.03 -5.01
CA THR A 54 3.43 -0.39 -6.15
C THR A 54 2.45 0.71 -6.57
N LYS A 55 1.82 1.42 -5.62
CA LYS A 55 0.97 2.58 -5.92
C LYS A 55 1.73 3.68 -6.64
N ILE A 56 2.94 4.01 -6.20
CA ILE A 56 3.78 5.02 -6.86
C ILE A 56 4.13 4.58 -8.28
N ILE A 57 4.53 3.31 -8.46
CA ILE A 57 4.85 2.76 -9.79
C ILE A 57 3.64 2.82 -10.71
N ILE A 58 2.46 2.38 -10.26
CA ILE A 58 1.24 2.44 -11.07
C ILE A 58 0.89 3.88 -11.44
N MET A 59 0.95 4.82 -10.49
CA MET A 59 0.63 6.22 -10.77
C MET A 59 1.61 6.83 -11.79
N THR A 60 2.91 6.58 -11.66
CA THR A 60 3.92 7.10 -12.59
C THR A 60 3.80 6.45 -13.97
N GLN A 61 3.52 5.15 -14.06
CA GLN A 61 3.26 4.47 -15.34
C GLN A 61 2.01 5.02 -16.04
N VAL A 62 0.92 5.21 -15.30
CA VAL A 62 -0.36 5.66 -15.86
C VAL A 62 -0.33 7.14 -16.25
N PHE A 63 0.22 8.03 -15.41
CA PHE A 63 0.12 9.48 -15.61
C PHE A 63 1.36 10.14 -16.19
N ASP A 64 2.57 9.70 -15.84
CA ASP A 64 3.81 10.29 -16.39
C ASP A 64 4.17 9.64 -17.73
N LYS A 65 4.29 8.31 -17.74
CA LYS A 65 4.74 7.56 -18.91
C LYS A 65 3.62 7.35 -19.94
N ARG A 66 2.35 7.39 -19.51
CA ARG A 66 1.17 7.01 -20.31
C ARG A 66 1.28 5.60 -20.91
N GLU A 67 2.16 4.77 -20.35
CA GLU A 67 2.39 3.40 -20.74
C GLU A 67 1.44 2.52 -19.92
N VAL A 68 0.17 2.52 -20.31
CA VAL A 68 -0.79 1.59 -19.73
C VAL A 68 -0.72 0.31 -20.55
N SER A 69 0.01 -0.69 -20.03
CA SER A 69 0.01 -2.01 -20.65
C SER A 69 -1.42 -2.55 -20.72
N ARG A 70 -1.68 -3.45 -21.68
CA ARG A 70 -3.02 -4.02 -21.85
C ARG A 70 -3.46 -4.75 -20.57
N GLU A 71 -2.54 -5.39 -19.86
CA GLU A 71 -2.82 -6.03 -18.57
C GLU A 71 -3.13 -5.00 -17.47
N LEU A 72 -2.34 -3.93 -17.37
CA LEU A 72 -2.56 -2.89 -16.34
C LEU A 72 -3.91 -2.19 -16.54
N SER A 73 -4.30 -1.92 -17.78
CA SER A 73 -5.62 -1.38 -18.12
C SER A 73 -6.73 -2.32 -17.65
N GLN A 74 -6.61 -3.62 -17.93
CA GLN A 74 -7.59 -4.61 -17.50
C GLN A 74 -7.71 -4.68 -15.97
N ILE A 75 -6.59 -4.63 -15.24
CA ILE A 75 -6.59 -4.63 -13.77
C ILE A 75 -7.26 -3.36 -13.22
N LEU A 76 -7.00 -2.19 -13.81
CA LEU A 76 -7.60 -0.92 -13.38
C LEU A 76 -9.11 -0.83 -13.64
N HIS A 77 -9.60 -1.56 -14.65
CA HIS A 77 -11.01 -1.62 -15.00
C HIS A 77 -11.74 -2.84 -14.41
N ALA A 78 -11.01 -3.77 -13.81
CA ALA A 78 -11.60 -4.95 -13.18
C ALA A 78 -12.49 -4.54 -12.00
N PRO A 79 -13.70 -5.12 -11.88
CA PRO A 79 -14.53 -4.91 -10.71
C PRO A 79 -13.79 -5.46 -9.48
N LEU A 80 -13.58 -4.61 -8.48
CA LEU A 80 -13.05 -5.05 -7.19
C LEU A 80 -14.05 -6.02 -6.55
N HIS A 81 -13.59 -7.23 -6.24
CA HIS A 81 -14.42 -8.21 -5.54
C HIS A 81 -14.80 -7.67 -4.15
N GLY A 82 -16.02 -7.92 -3.68
CA GLY A 82 -16.52 -7.35 -2.41
C GLY A 82 -15.70 -7.74 -1.17
N VAL A 83 -14.91 -8.81 -1.26
CA VAL A 83 -14.01 -9.30 -0.20
C VAL A 83 -12.66 -8.55 -0.19
N MET A 84 -12.29 -7.91 -1.29
CA MET A 84 -10.98 -7.26 -1.48
C MET A 84 -10.65 -6.20 -0.41
N PRO A 85 -11.61 -5.37 0.06
CA PRO A 85 -11.37 -4.43 1.16
C PRO A 85 -11.01 -5.12 2.49
N TYR A 86 -11.49 -6.35 2.73
CA TYR A 86 -11.27 -7.09 3.97
C TYR A 86 -10.00 -7.92 3.97
N MET A 87 -9.33 -8.08 2.82
CA MET A 87 -8.09 -8.88 2.74
C MET A 87 -7.00 -8.37 3.68
N GLY A 88 -6.91 -7.06 3.90
CA GLY A 88 -5.97 -6.50 4.87
C GLY A 88 -6.24 -7.01 6.29
N MET A 89 -7.51 -7.10 6.70
CA MET A 89 -7.87 -7.62 8.02
C MET A 89 -7.48 -9.10 8.15
N LEU A 90 -7.79 -9.92 7.15
CA LEU A 90 -7.46 -11.35 7.17
C LEU A 90 -5.95 -11.62 7.15
N LEU A 91 -5.18 -10.83 6.39
CA LEU A 91 -3.74 -11.04 6.24
C LEU A 91 -2.94 -10.47 7.41
N TYR A 92 -3.26 -9.26 7.88
CA TYR A 92 -2.45 -8.57 8.88
C TYR A 92 -2.79 -8.98 10.32
N THR A 93 -4.05 -9.29 10.64
CA THR A 93 -4.46 -9.59 12.02
C THR A 93 -3.71 -10.80 12.61
N PRO A 94 -3.57 -11.94 11.90
CA PRO A 94 -2.83 -13.09 12.43
C PRO A 94 -1.34 -12.78 12.64
N LEU A 95 -0.71 -12.07 11.69
CA LEU A 95 0.71 -11.72 11.78
C LEU A 95 1.00 -10.77 12.93
N ILE A 96 0.14 -9.77 13.13
CA ILE A 96 0.26 -8.84 14.25
C ILE A 96 0.02 -9.56 15.57
N PHE A 97 -1.01 -10.43 15.65
CA PHE A 97 -1.29 -11.21 16.85
C PHE A 97 -0.10 -12.12 17.22
N MET A 98 0.46 -12.83 16.24
CA MET A 98 1.64 -13.67 16.45
C MET A 98 2.86 -12.86 16.87
N GLY A 99 3.08 -11.67 16.30
CA GLY A 99 4.19 -10.79 16.67
C GLY A 99 4.06 -10.16 18.07
N LEU A 100 2.85 -10.08 18.62
CA LEU A 100 2.57 -9.54 19.96
C LEU A 100 2.52 -10.61 21.06
N THR A 101 2.40 -11.89 20.70
CA THR A 101 2.36 -13.03 21.63
C THR A 101 3.73 -13.66 21.77
#